data_AF-A0A8T7DP07-F1
#
_entry.id   AF-A0A8T7DP07-F1
#
_cell.length_a   1.000
_cell.length_b   1.000
_cell.length_c   1.000
_cell.angle_alpha   90.00
_cell.angle_beta   90.00
_cell.angle_gamma   90.00
#
_symmetry.space_group_name_H-M   'P 1'
#
loop_
_entity.id
_entity.type
_entity.pdbx_description
1 polymer ?
#
loop_
_entity_poly.entity_id
_entity_poly.type
_entity_poly.pdbx_seq_one_letter_code
_entity_poly.pdbx_strand_id
1 'polypeptide(L)'
;MKRIFYFSGHRLTVFHWSRKTLAGACSFESNDEGYEKFRQYLETTEKTSTCMLLDVIEEDFRKEVVPHVYGKDRKAVLSRLMDRHYRSSRQYTYSEFQQRQKHGRRDDEVLLAAITNPELVRSWIRIIESCDVPLSGILSLPLISKHLLSLIGVKKGYVLLVSQQVNSNLRQTFFKDGTMLSSRQSVINQDAGNITNIGKFARPEVF
;
A
#
# COMPACT_ATOMS: atom_id res chain seq x y z
N MET A 1 23.37 5.07 2.07
CA MET A 1 22.56 4.83 0.83
C MET A 1 21.12 4.62 1.24
N LYS A 2 20.11 5.18 0.57
CA LYS A 2 18.70 5.03 1.03
C LYS A 2 18.09 3.75 0.48
N ARG A 3 17.19 3.12 1.23
CA ARG A 3 16.48 1.91 0.81
C ARG A 3 14.98 2.08 1.01
N ILE A 4 14.21 1.43 0.15
CA ILE A 4 12.75 1.31 0.27
C ILE A 4 12.43 -0.17 0.11
N PHE A 5 11.69 -0.73 1.06
CA PHE A 5 11.15 -2.08 0.93
C PHE A 5 9.81 -1.98 0.22
N TYR A 6 9.60 -2.75 -0.82
CA TYR A 6 8.36 -2.79 -1.58
C TYR A 6 7.82 -4.22 -1.57
N PHE A 7 6.61 -4.41 -1.04
CA PHE A 7 5.99 -5.71 -0.91
C PHE A 7 4.75 -5.81 -1.80
N SER A 8 4.81 -6.73 -2.78
CA SER A 8 3.77 -6.96 -3.78
C SER A 8 2.83 -8.14 -3.44
N GLY A 9 2.94 -8.68 -2.22
CA GLY A 9 2.13 -9.81 -1.73
C GLY A 9 2.83 -11.17 -1.88
N HIS A 10 3.55 -11.38 -2.99
CA HIS A 10 4.31 -12.61 -3.23
C HIS A 10 5.82 -12.44 -3.10
N ARG A 11 6.31 -11.20 -3.19
CA ARG A 11 7.74 -10.89 -3.16
C ARG A 11 8.01 -9.56 -2.47
N LEU A 12 9.11 -9.49 -1.73
CA LEU A 12 9.66 -8.27 -1.20
C LEU A 12 10.83 -7.82 -2.09
N THR A 13 10.73 -6.64 -2.69
CA THR A 13 11.81 -6.02 -3.45
C THR A 13 12.40 -4.87 -2.65
N VAL A 14 13.72 -4.85 -2.53
CA VAL A 14 14.46 -3.76 -1.90
C VAL A 14 15.02 -2.85 -2.99
N PHE A 15 14.49 -1.64 -3.07
CA PHE A 15 15.01 -0.60 -3.96
C PHE A 15 16.12 0.18 -3.29
N HIS A 16 17.22 0.34 -4.00
CA HIS A 16 18.42 1.02 -3.57
C HIS A 16 18.53 2.39 -4.24
N TRP A 17 18.51 3.45 -3.44
CA TRP A 17 18.57 4.83 -3.89
C TRP A 17 19.92 5.46 -3.56
N SER A 18 20.59 5.97 -4.60
CA SER A 18 21.77 6.82 -4.45
C SER A 18 21.43 8.21 -4.98
N ARG A 19 21.51 9.23 -4.12
CA ARG A 19 21.11 10.61 -4.44
C ARG A 19 19.67 10.68 -4.97
N LYS A 20 19.48 10.88 -6.28
CA LYS A 20 18.18 10.98 -6.97
C LYS A 20 17.95 9.85 -7.97
N THR A 21 18.74 8.78 -7.93
CA THR A 21 18.69 7.67 -8.90
C THR A 21 18.64 6.31 -8.22
N LEU A 22 17.71 5.45 -8.64
CA LEU A 22 17.99 4.33 -9.55
C LEU A 22 19.21 3.45 -9.31
N ALA A 23 19.72 3.21 -8.11
CA ALA A 23 21.01 2.50 -7.99
C ALA A 23 20.89 0.99 -8.24
N GLY A 24 19.79 0.35 -7.83
CA GLY A 24 19.54 -1.06 -8.09
C GLY A 24 18.37 -1.64 -7.29
N ALA A 25 18.05 -2.90 -7.55
CA ALA A 25 17.03 -3.64 -6.81
C ALA A 25 17.47 -5.08 -6.55
N CYS A 26 16.98 -5.67 -5.47
CA CYS A 26 17.05 -7.11 -5.23
C CYS A 26 15.72 -7.58 -4.65
N SER A 27 15.37 -8.85 -4.87
CA SER A 27 14.05 -9.36 -4.50
C SER A 27 14.12 -10.68 -3.75
N PHE A 28 13.15 -10.89 -2.86
CA PHE A 28 13.05 -12.03 -1.95
C PHE A 28 11.62 -12.59 -1.97
N GLU A 29 11.48 -13.88 -2.27
CA GLU A 29 10.18 -14.55 -2.34
C GLU A 29 9.53 -14.70 -0.95
N SER A 30 8.19 -14.73 -0.88
CA SER A 30 7.42 -14.97 0.34
C SER A 30 7.41 -16.46 0.74
N ASN A 31 8.60 -17.05 0.91
CA ASN A 31 8.79 -18.41 1.40
C ASN A 31 9.99 -18.48 2.35
N ASP A 32 10.19 -19.62 3.01
CA ASP A 32 11.23 -19.77 4.04
C ASP A 32 12.64 -19.45 3.53
N GLU A 33 12.96 -19.84 2.29
CA GLU A 33 14.24 -19.53 1.66
C GLU A 33 14.40 -18.02 1.41
N GLY A 34 13.35 -17.35 0.90
CA GLY A 34 13.34 -15.92 0.67
C GLY A 34 13.44 -15.11 1.95
N TYR A 35 12.78 -15.55 3.03
CA TYR A 35 12.89 -14.96 4.36
C TYR A 35 14.32 -15.05 4.91
N GLU A 36 14.99 -16.18 4.76
CA GLU A 36 16.37 -16.34 5.21
C GLU A 36 17.34 -15.50 4.37
N LYS A 37 17.19 -15.47 3.05
CA LYS A 37 17.97 -14.59 2.17
C LYS A 37 17.78 -13.12 2.53
N PHE A 38 16.56 -12.71 2.85
CA PHE A 38 16.28 -11.34 3.27
C PHE A 38 16.93 -11.02 4.62
N ARG A 39 16.89 -11.94 5.58
CA ARG A 39 17.60 -11.80 6.86
C ARG A 39 19.10 -11.59 6.65
N GLN A 40 19.74 -12.47 5.89
CA GLN A 40 21.16 -12.37 5.56
C GLN A 40 21.50 -11.05 4.87
N TYR A 41 20.64 -10.60 3.96
CA TYR A 41 20.77 -9.28 3.33
C TYR A 41 20.73 -8.13 4.35
N LEU A 42 19.82 -8.17 5.34
CA LEU A 42 19.75 -7.13 6.36
C LEU A 42 20.95 -7.15 7.32
N GLU A 43 21.45 -8.33 7.67
CA GLU A 43 22.61 -8.50 8.56
C GLU A 43 23.93 -8.05 7.90
N THR A 44 24.05 -8.17 6.58
CA THR A 44 25.25 -7.82 5.82
C THR A 44 25.26 -6.38 5.29
N THR A 45 24.18 -5.62 5.51
CA THR A 45 24.05 -4.25 5.02
C THR A 45 23.92 -3.22 6.15
N GLU A 46 24.22 -1.96 5.85
CA GLU A 46 24.12 -0.86 6.82
C GLU A 46 22.68 -0.74 7.37
N LYS A 47 22.52 -0.60 8.70
CA LYS A 47 21.22 -0.43 9.38
C LYS A 47 20.65 0.98 9.18
N THR A 48 20.27 1.30 7.94
CA THR A 48 19.66 2.58 7.57
C THR A 48 18.16 2.60 7.86
N SER A 49 17.62 3.72 8.34
CA SER A 49 16.17 3.92 8.43
C SER A 49 15.51 3.77 7.05
N THR A 50 14.48 2.93 6.99
CA THR A 50 13.76 2.56 5.76
C THR A 50 12.25 2.65 5.95
N CYS A 51 11.49 2.84 4.88
CA CYS A 51 10.04 2.62 4.87
C CYS A 51 9.68 1.38 4.06
N MET A 52 8.54 0.77 4.40
CA MET A 52 7.95 -0.33 3.65
C MET A 52 6.74 0.19 2.87
N LEU A 53 6.68 -0.12 1.59
CA LEU A 53 5.61 0.20 0.67
C LEU A 53 4.83 -1.07 0.36
N LEU A 54 3.53 -1.07 0.62
CA LEU A 54 2.65 -2.21 0.43
C LEU A 54 1.81 -2.05 -0.81
N ASP A 55 1.71 -3.12 -1.58
CA ASP A 55 0.88 -3.23 -2.77
C ASP A 55 0.33 -4.64 -2.85
N VAL A 56 -0.65 -4.92 -2.01
CA VAL A 56 -1.21 -6.27 -1.83
C VAL A 56 -2.71 -6.27 -2.06
N ILE A 57 -3.26 -7.41 -2.48
CA ILE A 57 -4.69 -7.57 -2.72
C ILE A 57 -5.50 -7.53 -1.41
N GLU A 58 -4.85 -7.82 -0.29
CA GLU A 58 -5.42 -7.83 1.05
C GLU A 58 -5.64 -6.44 1.65
N GLU A 59 -5.24 -5.36 0.95
CA GLU A 59 -5.59 -3.99 1.34
C GLU A 59 -7.09 -3.74 1.12
N ASP A 60 -7.82 -3.45 2.19
CA ASP A 60 -9.24 -3.05 2.16
C ASP A 60 -9.39 -1.56 2.43
N PHE A 61 -10.32 -0.93 1.71
CA PHE A 61 -10.60 0.51 1.78
C PHE A 61 -12.10 0.74 1.91
N ARG A 62 -12.51 1.41 2.99
CA ARG A 62 -13.92 1.68 3.30
C ARG A 62 -14.16 3.15 3.58
N LYS A 63 -15.22 3.69 2.99
CA LYS A 63 -15.70 5.03 3.34
C LYS A 63 -16.77 4.91 4.39
N GLU A 64 -16.64 5.71 5.45
CA GLU A 64 -17.61 5.79 6.52
C GLU A 64 -18.00 7.24 6.77
N VAL A 65 -19.19 7.43 7.32
CA VAL A 65 -19.71 8.73 7.75
C VAL A 65 -19.77 8.72 9.27
N VAL A 66 -19.13 9.70 9.91
CA VAL A 66 -19.00 9.76 11.36
C VAL A 66 -19.46 11.11 11.90
N PRO A 67 -20.00 11.17 13.14
CA PRO A 67 -20.29 12.44 13.78
C PRO A 67 -19.06 13.36 13.76
N HIS A 68 -19.28 14.65 13.52
CA HIS A 68 -18.22 15.64 13.55
C HIS A 68 -17.80 15.93 15.01
N VAL A 69 -16.75 15.24 15.47
CA VAL A 69 -16.19 15.34 16.82
C VAL A 69 -14.68 15.52 16.78
N TYR A 70 -14.09 15.98 17.88
CA TYR A 70 -12.68 16.33 17.97
C TYR A 70 -11.92 15.52 19.02
N GLY A 71 -10.59 15.63 19.00
CA GLY A 71 -9.72 15.14 20.06
C GLY A 71 -9.95 13.67 20.43
N LYS A 72 -10.20 13.43 21.72
CA LYS A 72 -10.39 12.08 22.27
C LYS A 72 -11.64 11.40 21.72
N ASP A 73 -12.73 12.14 21.53
CA ASP A 73 -13.98 11.59 21.00
C ASP A 73 -13.81 11.11 19.56
N ARG A 74 -13.10 11.89 18.73
CA ARG A 74 -12.75 11.47 17.36
C ARG A 74 -11.97 10.17 17.35
N LYS A 75 -10.94 10.07 18.20
CA LYS A 75 -10.15 8.84 18.34
C LYS A 75 -11.02 7.66 18.78
N ALA A 76 -11.92 7.87 19.73
CA ALA A 76 -12.80 6.83 20.24
C ALA A 76 -13.84 6.36 19.20
N VAL A 77 -14.40 7.27 18.39
CA VAL A 77 -15.31 6.94 17.28
C VAL A 77 -14.58 6.12 16.22
N LEU A 78 -13.42 6.60 15.75
CA LEU A 78 -12.62 5.90 14.74
C LEU A 78 -12.13 4.54 15.24
N SER A 79 -11.68 4.46 16.49
CA SER A 79 -11.29 3.20 17.15
C SER A 79 -12.40 2.17 17.11
N ARG A 80 -13.63 2.55 17.45
CA ARG A 80 -14.80 1.65 17.43
C ARG A 80 -15.17 1.21 16.02
N LEU A 81 -15.02 2.09 15.03
CA LEU A 81 -15.21 1.73 13.61
C LEU A 81 -14.15 0.75 13.13
N MET A 82 -12.87 0.97 13.50
CA MET A 82 -11.80 0.01 13.23
C MET A 82 -12.11 -1.35 13.87
N ASP A 83 -12.59 -1.40 15.12
CA ASP A 83 -12.96 -2.66 15.77
C ASP A 83 -14.13 -3.36 15.10
N ARG A 84 -15.08 -2.59 14.56
CA ARG A 84 -16.24 -3.11 13.84
C ARG A 84 -15.82 -3.77 12.53
N HIS A 85 -14.97 -3.12 11.75
CA HIS A 85 -14.62 -3.59 10.39
C HIS A 85 -13.37 -4.47 10.34
N TYR A 86 -12.40 -4.24 11.23
CA TYR A 86 -11.04 -4.77 11.13
C TYR A 86 -10.51 -5.31 12.47
N ARG A 87 -11.38 -5.99 13.24
CA ARG A 87 -11.02 -6.55 14.55
C ARG A 87 -9.72 -7.38 14.52
N SER A 88 -9.57 -8.23 13.52
CA SER A 88 -8.41 -9.12 13.36
C SER A 88 -7.15 -8.45 12.80
N SER A 89 -7.29 -7.23 12.27
CA SER A 89 -6.25 -6.52 11.49
C SER A 89 -5.81 -5.21 12.12
N ARG A 90 -6.10 -5.02 13.41
CA ARG A 90 -5.97 -3.73 14.11
C ARG A 90 -4.53 -3.17 14.14
N GLN A 91 -3.53 -4.02 13.94
CA GLN A 91 -2.11 -3.66 13.89
C GLN A 91 -1.75 -2.84 12.65
N TYR A 92 -2.47 -3.06 11.54
CA TYR A 92 -2.21 -2.40 10.27
C TYR A 92 -3.49 -1.74 9.77
N THR A 93 -3.84 -0.63 10.42
CA THR A 93 -5.01 0.18 10.06
C THR A 93 -4.61 1.64 9.86
N TYR A 94 -5.40 2.34 9.07
CA TYR A 94 -5.24 3.76 8.78
C TYR A 94 -6.61 4.42 8.64
N SER A 95 -6.69 5.71 8.97
CA SER A 95 -7.88 6.50 8.77
C SER A 95 -7.54 7.91 8.30
N GLU A 96 -8.26 8.41 7.30
CA GLU A 96 -8.07 9.75 6.73
C GLU A 96 -9.40 10.49 6.71
N PHE A 97 -9.42 11.72 7.22
CA PHE A 97 -10.54 12.63 6.99
C PHE A 97 -10.53 13.09 5.53
N GLN A 98 -11.67 12.97 4.85
CA GLN A 98 -11.80 13.37 3.46
C GLN A 98 -12.46 14.73 3.32
N GLN A 99 -13.69 14.84 3.85
CA GLN A 99 -14.47 16.06 3.76
C GLN A 99 -15.56 16.08 4.82
N ARG A 100 -16.15 17.25 5.01
CA ARG A 100 -17.35 17.43 5.82
C ARG A 100 -18.56 17.58 4.92
N GLN A 101 -19.63 16.88 5.25
CA GLN A 101 -20.90 17.01 4.54
C GLN A 101 -21.43 18.44 4.65
N LYS A 102 -21.98 18.94 3.53
CA LYS A 102 -22.49 20.32 3.44
C LYS A 102 -23.90 20.46 4.00
N HIS A 103 -24.66 19.37 4.09
CA HIS A 103 -26.09 19.36 4.45
C HIS A 103 -26.35 18.38 5.60
N GLY A 104 -27.53 18.46 6.21
CA GLY A 104 -27.90 17.61 7.35
C GLY A 104 -27.08 17.93 8.60
N ARG A 105 -26.71 16.89 9.38
CA ARG A 105 -25.89 17.04 10.59
C ARG A 105 -24.45 17.51 10.29
N ARG A 106 -24.05 17.55 9.02
CA ARG A 106 -22.71 17.92 8.55
C ARG A 106 -21.63 17.02 9.15
N ASP A 107 -21.85 15.72 9.00
CA ASP A 107 -20.94 14.67 9.45
C ASP A 107 -19.65 14.64 8.62
N ASP A 108 -18.62 14.00 9.17
CA ASP A 108 -17.34 13.82 8.53
C ASP A 108 -17.34 12.54 7.69
N GLU A 109 -16.91 12.65 6.44
CA GLU A 109 -16.56 11.52 5.60
C GLU A 109 -15.11 11.13 5.87
N VAL A 110 -14.90 9.87 6.22
CA VAL A 110 -13.59 9.30 6.52
C VAL A 110 -13.32 8.09 5.65
N LEU A 111 -12.09 7.95 5.21
CA LEU A 111 -11.60 6.73 4.60
C LEU A 111 -10.88 5.91 5.66
N LEU A 112 -11.25 4.65 5.76
CA LEU A 112 -10.66 3.63 6.60
C LEU A 112 -9.90 2.67 5.71
N ALA A 113 -8.67 2.32 6.08
CA ALA A 113 -7.87 1.34 5.36
C ALA A 113 -7.32 0.31 6.34
N ALA A 114 -7.20 -0.94 5.90
CA ALA A 114 -6.58 -2.00 6.68
C ALA A 114 -5.99 -3.09 5.80
N ILE A 115 -5.12 -3.92 6.38
CA ILE A 115 -4.64 -5.14 5.75
C ILE A 115 -5.44 -6.31 6.32
N THR A 116 -6.29 -6.92 5.51
CA THR A 116 -7.22 -7.98 5.94
C THR A 116 -6.52 -9.26 6.39
N ASN A 117 -5.32 -9.55 5.88
CA ASN A 117 -4.44 -10.62 6.36
C ASN A 117 -3.11 -10.04 6.89
N PRO A 118 -3.02 -9.69 8.18
CA PRO A 118 -1.85 -9.02 8.75
C PRO A 118 -0.59 -9.90 8.77
N GLU A 119 -0.74 -11.23 8.82
CA GLU A 119 0.40 -12.15 8.92
C GLU A 119 1.32 -12.08 7.69
N LEU A 120 0.77 -11.75 6.50
CA LEU A 120 1.56 -11.54 5.27
C LEU A 120 2.65 -10.48 5.45
N VAL A 121 2.31 -9.38 6.12
CA VAL A 121 3.26 -8.29 6.39
C VAL A 121 4.09 -8.61 7.62
N ARG A 122 3.49 -9.23 8.63
CA ARG A 122 4.14 -9.53 9.91
C ARG A 122 5.37 -10.42 9.76
N SER A 123 5.36 -11.38 8.83
CA SER A 123 6.55 -12.22 8.54
C SER A 123 7.77 -11.38 8.18
N TRP A 124 7.60 -10.36 7.31
CA TRP A 124 8.68 -9.45 6.93
C TRP A 124 9.07 -8.50 8.07
N ILE A 125 8.08 -7.96 8.79
CA ILE A 125 8.31 -7.03 9.90
C ILE A 125 9.13 -7.69 11.02
N ARG A 126 8.83 -8.95 11.37
CA ARG A 126 9.60 -9.70 12.37
C ARG A 126 11.07 -9.84 11.99
N ILE A 127 11.38 -10.06 10.72
CA ILE A 127 12.77 -10.16 10.24
C ILE A 127 13.45 -8.80 10.39
N ILE A 128 12.79 -7.72 9.93
CA ILE A 128 13.29 -6.34 10.04
C ILE A 128 13.59 -5.98 11.51
N GLU A 129 12.67 -6.30 12.42
CA GLU A 129 12.81 -6.10 13.86
C GLU A 129 13.96 -6.93 14.43
N SER A 130 14.07 -8.22 14.07
CA SER A 130 15.14 -9.10 14.56
C SER A 130 16.54 -8.69 14.12
N CYS A 131 16.66 -7.97 13.00
CA CYS A 131 17.93 -7.43 12.50
C CYS A 131 18.22 -6.01 13.03
N ASP A 132 17.37 -5.46 13.92
CA ASP A 132 17.37 -4.07 14.41
C ASP A 132 17.42 -3.01 13.30
N VAL A 133 16.75 -3.27 12.16
CA VAL A 133 16.70 -2.28 11.07
C VAL A 133 15.58 -1.28 11.35
N PRO A 134 15.87 0.03 11.49
CA PRO A 134 14.83 1.00 11.81
C PRO A 134 13.80 1.13 10.68
N LEU A 135 12.53 0.88 11.01
CA LEU A 135 11.41 1.07 10.08
C LEU A 135 10.68 2.37 10.41
N SER A 136 10.79 3.38 9.53
CA SER A 136 10.15 4.69 9.72
C SER A 136 8.64 4.68 9.45
N GLY A 137 8.11 3.62 8.85
CA GLY A 137 6.69 3.45 8.61
C GLY A 137 6.36 2.44 7.52
N ILE A 138 5.09 2.05 7.50
CA ILE A 138 4.47 1.19 6.49
C ILE A 138 3.48 2.07 5.71
N LEU A 139 3.65 2.13 4.40
CA LEU A 139 2.92 2.99 3.49
C LEU A 139 2.14 2.13 2.52
N SER A 140 0.86 2.41 2.35
CA SER A 140 0.05 1.80 1.29
C SER A 140 0.30 2.52 -0.04
N LEU A 141 0.66 1.76 -1.07
CA LEU A 141 0.90 2.29 -2.41
C LEU A 141 -0.29 3.09 -2.97
N PRO A 142 -1.54 2.61 -2.95
CA PRO A 142 -2.66 3.39 -3.45
C PRO A 142 -2.86 4.69 -2.65
N LEU A 143 -2.68 4.69 -1.33
CA LEU A 143 -2.82 5.91 -0.53
C LEU A 143 -1.80 6.99 -0.91
N ILE A 144 -0.53 6.62 -1.11
CA ILE A 144 0.51 7.58 -1.51
C ILE A 144 0.41 7.99 -2.98
N SER A 145 -0.25 7.18 -3.82
CA SER A 145 -0.36 7.44 -5.26
C SER A 145 -1.13 8.73 -5.60
N LYS A 146 -1.86 9.33 -4.65
CA LYS A 146 -2.43 10.68 -4.78
C LYS A 146 -1.40 11.75 -5.15
N HIS A 147 -0.16 11.59 -4.68
CA HIS A 147 0.94 12.50 -5.00
C HIS A 147 1.37 12.39 -6.47
N LEU A 148 1.22 11.22 -7.08
CA LEU A 148 1.53 11.02 -8.50
C LEU A 148 0.60 11.85 -9.39
N LEU A 149 -0.68 12.01 -9.02
CA LEU A 149 -1.64 12.80 -9.78
C LEU A 149 -1.13 14.22 -10.05
N SER A 150 -0.50 14.83 -9.04
CA SER A 150 0.08 16.16 -9.16
C SER A 150 1.27 16.20 -10.13
N LEU A 151 2.09 15.15 -10.14
CA LEU A 151 3.27 15.04 -11.01
C LEU A 151 2.88 14.84 -12.48
N ILE A 152 1.78 14.13 -12.74
CA ILE A 152 1.25 13.90 -14.09
C ILE A 152 0.27 15.00 -14.54
N GLY A 153 0.13 16.08 -13.77
CA GLY A 153 -0.68 17.26 -14.14
C GLY A 153 -2.19 17.11 -13.95
N VAL A 154 -2.65 16.08 -13.23
CA VAL A 154 -4.08 15.80 -13.00
C VAL A 154 -4.51 16.37 -11.65
N LYS A 155 -5.48 17.31 -11.64
CA LYS A 155 -5.83 18.09 -10.42
C LYS A 155 -7.29 18.03 -9.99
N LYS A 156 -8.24 17.76 -10.91
CA LYS A 156 -9.69 17.84 -10.63
C LYS A 156 -10.46 16.73 -11.35
N GLY A 157 -11.66 16.46 -10.87
CA GLY A 157 -12.59 15.50 -11.48
C GLY A 157 -12.35 14.08 -11.00
N TYR A 158 -12.96 13.14 -11.73
CA TYR A 158 -12.84 11.71 -11.47
C TYR A 158 -11.67 11.13 -12.23
N VAL A 159 -10.77 10.45 -11.53
CA VAL A 159 -9.54 9.91 -12.09
C VAL A 159 -9.42 8.46 -11.69
N LEU A 160 -9.24 7.58 -12.67
CA LEU A 160 -8.87 6.19 -12.43
C LEU A 160 -7.39 6.03 -12.74
N LEU A 161 -6.56 5.96 -11.70
CA LEU A 161 -5.16 5.60 -11.85
C LEU A 161 -5.05 4.08 -12.01
N VAL A 162 -4.60 3.65 -13.18
CA VAL A 162 -4.31 2.25 -13.46
C VAL A 162 -2.80 2.07 -13.49
N SER A 163 -2.30 1.15 -12.68
CA SER A 163 -0.87 0.83 -12.61
C SER A 163 -0.68 -0.68 -12.62
N GLN A 164 0.41 -1.12 -13.25
CA GLN A 164 0.84 -2.52 -13.26
C GLN A 164 2.23 -2.57 -12.64
N GLN A 165 2.33 -3.19 -11.47
CA GLN A 165 3.60 -3.37 -10.76
C GLN A 165 4.18 -4.76 -10.96
N VAL A 166 3.30 -5.75 -11.12
CA VAL A 166 3.63 -7.15 -11.40
C VAL A 166 2.78 -7.63 -12.56
N ASN A 167 3.27 -8.59 -13.33
CA ASN A 167 2.63 -8.94 -14.60
C ASN A 167 1.22 -9.49 -14.39
N SER A 168 0.99 -10.17 -13.27
CA SER A 168 -0.25 -10.87 -12.97
C SER A 168 -1.37 -9.96 -12.48
N ASN A 169 -1.09 -8.72 -12.08
CA ASN A 169 -2.07 -7.87 -11.39
C ASN A 169 -2.08 -6.42 -11.91
N LEU A 170 -3.28 -5.85 -12.05
CA LEU A 170 -3.49 -4.42 -12.21
C LEU A 170 -4.04 -3.83 -10.92
N ARG A 171 -3.44 -2.73 -10.48
CA ARG A 171 -4.04 -1.88 -9.47
C ARG A 171 -4.85 -0.78 -10.12
N GLN A 172 -6.07 -0.60 -9.62
CA GLN A 172 -7.01 0.43 -10.04
C GLN A 172 -7.35 1.27 -8.81
N THR A 173 -6.87 2.52 -8.80
CA THR A 173 -7.12 3.45 -7.69
C THR A 173 -7.97 4.61 -8.19
N PHE A 174 -9.15 4.77 -7.61
CA PHE A 174 -10.12 5.75 -8.04
C PHE A 174 -10.07 6.98 -7.14
N PHE A 175 -9.96 8.16 -7.75
CA PHE A 175 -9.88 9.44 -7.09
C PHE A 175 -11.01 10.36 -7.54
N LYS A 176 -11.44 11.23 -6.63
CA LYS A 176 -12.26 12.39 -6.92
C LYS A 176 -11.58 13.62 -6.34
N ASP A 177 -11.25 14.59 -7.19
CA ASP A 177 -10.62 15.84 -6.79
C ASP A 177 -9.37 15.63 -5.90
N GLY A 178 -8.52 14.65 -6.28
CA GLY A 178 -7.31 14.29 -5.55
C GLY A 178 -7.51 13.43 -4.30
N THR A 179 -8.76 13.18 -3.89
CA THR A 179 -9.10 12.34 -2.73
C THR A 179 -9.37 10.91 -3.18
N MET A 180 -8.71 9.94 -2.57
CA MET A 180 -8.87 8.52 -2.92
C MET A 180 -10.23 8.00 -2.44
N LEU A 181 -11.05 7.46 -3.33
CA LEU A 181 -12.35 6.90 -3.00
C LEU A 181 -12.30 5.39 -2.78
N SER A 182 -11.49 4.68 -3.58
CA SER A 182 -11.29 3.24 -3.47
C SER A 182 -10.01 2.82 -4.19
N SER A 183 -9.48 1.65 -3.83
CA SER A 183 -8.47 0.95 -4.61
C SER A 183 -8.80 -0.53 -4.61
N ARG A 184 -8.47 -1.21 -5.70
CA ARG A 184 -8.52 -2.67 -5.80
C ARG A 184 -7.40 -3.18 -6.67
N GLN A 185 -7.03 -4.43 -6.45
CA GLN A 185 -6.15 -5.18 -7.33
C GLN A 185 -6.97 -6.24 -8.06
N SER A 186 -6.79 -6.32 -9.38
CA SER A 186 -7.46 -7.31 -10.23
C SER A 186 -6.41 -8.17 -10.91
N VAL A 187 -6.62 -9.48 -10.91
CA VAL A 187 -5.78 -10.41 -11.65
C VAL A 187 -5.98 -10.19 -13.14
N ILE A 188 -4.87 -10.09 -13.88
CA ILE A 188 -4.85 -10.13 -15.34
C ILE A 188 -4.69 -11.59 -15.73
N ASN A 189 -5.66 -12.14 -16.46
CA ASN A 189 -5.49 -13.46 -17.05
C ASN A 189 -4.46 -13.37 -18.20
N GLN A 190 -3.30 -14.01 -18.02
CA GLN A 190 -2.21 -14.07 -18.99
C GLN A 190 -2.28 -15.27 -19.95
N ASP A 191 -3.35 -16.07 -19.90
CA ASP A 191 -3.52 -17.24 -20.77
C ASP A 191 -3.28 -16.87 -22.24
N ALA A 192 -2.37 -17.59 -22.91
CA ALA A 192 -2.02 -17.36 -24.31
C ALA A 192 -3.20 -17.56 -25.29
N GLY A 193 -4.27 -18.23 -24.84
CA GLY A 193 -5.54 -18.39 -25.58
C GLY A 193 -6.56 -17.27 -25.35
N ASN A 194 -6.22 -16.24 -24.56
CA ASN A 194 -7.12 -15.15 -24.21
C ASN A 194 -7.22 -14.13 -25.37
N ILE A 195 -8.39 -14.07 -26.01
CA ILE A 195 -8.73 -13.18 -27.14
C ILE A 195 -8.58 -11.68 -26.84
N THR A 196 -8.37 -11.29 -25.58
CA THR A 196 -8.25 -9.90 -25.16
C THR A 196 -6.90 -9.25 -25.46
N ASN A 197 -5.86 -10.02 -25.87
CA ASN A 197 -4.49 -9.54 -26.17
C ASN A 197 -3.80 -8.76 -25.01
N ILE A 198 -4.36 -8.72 -23.79
CA ILE A 198 -3.83 -7.90 -22.69
C ILE A 198 -2.42 -8.33 -22.28
N GLY A 199 -2.14 -9.63 -22.32
CA GLY A 199 -0.80 -10.18 -22.05
C GLY A 199 0.30 -9.69 -22.99
N LYS A 200 -0.02 -9.24 -24.22
CA LYS A 200 0.98 -8.68 -25.16
C LYS A 200 1.48 -7.29 -24.76
N PHE A 201 0.71 -6.56 -23.96
CA PHE A 201 1.07 -5.21 -23.49
C PHE A 201 1.65 -5.20 -22.07
N ALA A 202 1.56 -6.33 -21.35
CA ALA A 202 2.25 -6.51 -20.09
C ALA A 202 3.76 -6.59 -20.38
N ARG A 203 4.52 -5.55 -19.97
CA ARG A 203 5.98 -5.63 -20.00
C ARG A 203 6.43 -6.70 -19.00
N PRO A 204 7.49 -7.49 -19.28
CA PRO A 204 8.08 -8.37 -18.28
C PRO A 204 8.45 -7.58 -17.02
N GLU A 205 8.43 -8.25 -15.86
CA GLU A 205 8.80 -7.61 -14.60
C GLU A 205 10.19 -6.99 -14.76
N VAL A 206 10.34 -5.74 -14.32
CA VAL A 206 11.65 -5.09 -14.36
C VAL A 206 12.49 -5.74 -13.26
N PHE A 207 13.39 -6.63 -13.67
CA PHE A 207 14.39 -7.31 -12.84
C PHE A 207 15.42 -6.32 -12.27
#